data_AF-A0A392RD51-F1
#
_entry.id   AF-A0A392RD51-F1
#
_cell.length_a   1.000
_cell.length_b   1.000
_cell.length_c   1.000
_cell.angle_alpha   90.00
_cell.angle_beta   90.00
_cell.angle_gamma   90.00
#
_symmetry.space_group_name_H-M   'P 1'
#
loop_
_entity.id
_entity.type
_entity.pdbx_description
1 polymer ?
#
loop_
_entity_poly.entity_id
_entity_poly.type
_entity_poly.pdbx_seq_one_letter_code
_entity_poly.pdbx_strand_id
1 'polypeptide(L)'
;MWRLPLLRSWSIDPIVSPELPQTPQHVRLVKLVLSGSKLTDEYDPLDSLKDLPNLLYLSIINDANYEGESLNFEDGDFEGLEELELGYLHSLSSITVHSKAVPSLKKLHLRDIPELKTVPFSIQHLKNLEHLNYQN
;
A
#
# COMPACT_ATOMS: atom_id res chain seq x y z
N MET A 1 12.82 27.22 6.66
CA MET A 1 12.50 27.38 5.22
C MET A 1 13.83 27.39 4.51
N TRP A 2 14.25 26.37 3.73
CA TRP A 2 13.81 25.95 2.39
C TRP A 2 14.09 24.43 2.19
N ARG A 3 13.10 23.57 1.86
CA ARG A 3 12.77 22.91 0.56
C ARG A 3 13.87 22.04 -0.13
N LEU A 4 13.54 20.76 -0.37
CA LEU A 4 14.25 19.66 -1.08
C LEU A 4 14.55 19.95 -2.56
N PRO A 5 15.48 19.22 -3.23
CA PRO A 5 15.05 18.10 -4.10
C PRO A 5 16.02 16.90 -4.36
N LEU A 6 15.40 15.73 -4.57
CA LEU A 6 15.58 14.73 -5.66
C LEU A 6 16.75 13.72 -5.72
N LEU A 7 16.33 12.46 -6.00
CA LEU A 7 16.93 11.33 -6.72
C LEU A 7 18.46 11.22 -6.81
N ARG A 8 18.99 10.08 -6.39
CA ARG A 8 20.28 9.58 -6.90
C ARG A 8 20.14 8.13 -7.32
N SER A 9 20.03 7.89 -8.63
CA SER A 9 20.29 6.58 -9.22
C SER A 9 21.75 6.20 -8.95
N TRP A 10 22.03 4.94 -8.65
CA TRP A 10 23.39 4.42 -8.51
C TRP A 10 23.69 3.43 -9.64
N SER A 11 24.79 3.68 -10.36
CA SER A 11 25.43 2.75 -11.29
C SER A 11 26.66 2.18 -10.58
N ILE A 12 26.82 0.86 -10.61
CA ILE A 12 27.92 0.15 -9.93
C ILE A 12 29.00 -0.16 -10.96
N ASP A 13 30.20 0.37 -10.78
CA ASP A 13 31.40 -0.11 -11.48
C ASP A 13 31.90 -1.42 -10.85
N PRO A 14 32.30 -2.42 -11.65
CA PRO A 14 32.57 -3.75 -11.15
C PRO A 14 34.07 -3.94 -10.93
N ILE A 15 34.63 -3.53 -9.79
CA ILE A 15 35.85 -4.12 -9.22
C ILE A 15 35.85 -3.76 -7.73
N VAL A 16 36.03 -4.78 -6.88
CA VAL A 16 36.04 -4.79 -5.40
C VAL A 16 34.70 -5.12 -4.72
N SER A 17 34.62 -6.36 -4.25
CA SER A 17 33.79 -6.84 -3.13
C SER A 17 34.74 -7.63 -2.20
N PRO A 18 34.46 -7.84 -0.89
CA PRO A 18 33.13 -7.94 -0.28
C PRO A 18 33.08 -7.37 1.14
N GLU A 19 32.63 -6.13 1.31
CA GLU A 19 31.94 -5.75 2.55
C GLU A 19 30.72 -4.94 2.11
N LEU A 20 29.55 -5.56 2.20
CA LEU A 20 28.29 -4.86 1.99
C LEU A 20 28.23 -3.76 3.07
N PRO A 21 28.19 -2.46 2.70
CA PRO A 21 27.98 -1.43 3.69
C PRO A 21 26.65 -1.75 4.39
N GLN A 22 26.71 -1.86 5.71
CA GLN A 22 25.54 -1.95 6.59
C GLN A 22 24.47 -1.03 6.01
N THR A 23 23.36 -1.62 5.54
CA THR A 23 22.28 -0.86 4.96
C THR A 23 21.86 0.15 6.02
N PRO A 24 21.75 1.46 5.69
CA PRO A 24 21.30 2.42 6.69
C PRO A 24 19.92 1.95 7.18
N GLN A 25 19.85 1.59 8.46
CA GLN A 25 18.67 1.08 9.19
C GLN A 25 17.52 2.10 9.27
N HIS A 26 17.51 3.10 8.39
CA HIS A 26 16.60 4.24 8.39
C HIS A 26 16.08 4.58 6.98
N VAL A 27 16.14 3.66 6.02
CA VAL A 27 15.33 3.80 4.81
C VAL A 27 13.94 3.25 5.12
N ARG A 28 13.10 4.08 5.75
CA ARG A 28 11.66 3.78 5.77
C ARG A 28 11.19 3.84 4.32
N LEU A 29 10.56 2.79 3.80
CA LEU A 29 9.93 2.89 2.50
C LEU A 29 8.65 3.71 2.70
N VAL A 30 8.78 5.04 2.59
CA VAL A 30 7.76 5.99 3.06
C VAL A 30 6.53 6.00 2.16
N LYS A 31 6.59 5.48 0.92
CA LYS A 31 5.48 5.52 -0.03
C LYS A 31 5.69 4.54 -1.17
N LEU A 32 4.81 3.56 -1.32
CA LEU A 32 4.71 2.75 -2.52
C LEU A 32 3.54 3.24 -3.36
N VAL A 33 3.84 3.66 -4.59
CA VAL A 33 2.84 3.94 -5.63
C VAL A 33 3.07 2.89 -6.69
N LEU A 34 2.11 1.98 -6.85
CA LEU A 34 2.12 1.06 -7.97
C LEU A 34 1.85 1.89 -9.25
N SER A 35 2.36 1.50 -10.42
CA SER A 35 2.03 2.16 -11.68
C SER A 35 2.26 1.19 -12.84
N GLY A 36 1.19 0.74 -13.50
CA GLY A 36 1.30 -0.19 -14.64
C GLY A 36 1.64 -1.64 -14.27
N SER A 37 1.45 -2.01 -12.99
CA SER A 37 1.55 -3.38 -12.53
C SER A 37 0.19 -4.05 -12.70
N LYS A 38 0.08 -5.05 -13.59
CA LYS A 38 -1.15 -5.85 -13.73
C LYS A 38 -1.33 -6.78 -12.54
N LEU A 39 -1.69 -6.21 -11.41
CA LEU A 39 -1.95 -6.92 -10.18
C LEU A 39 -3.34 -7.57 -10.33
N THR A 40 -3.36 -8.89 -10.51
CA THR A 40 -4.56 -9.69 -10.73
C THR A 40 -4.87 -10.53 -9.48
N ASP A 41 -6.11 -11.03 -9.39
CA ASP A 41 -6.51 -11.92 -8.28
C ASP A 41 -5.76 -13.26 -8.25
N GLU A 42 -5.10 -13.65 -9.35
CA GLU A 42 -4.36 -14.92 -9.46
C GLU A 42 -3.03 -14.92 -8.68
N TYR A 43 -2.45 -13.74 -8.45
CA TYR A 43 -1.25 -13.55 -7.66
C TYR A 43 -1.54 -12.39 -6.72
N ASP A 44 -1.91 -12.67 -5.47
CA ASP A 44 -2.23 -11.63 -4.50
C ASP A 44 -1.12 -10.57 -4.51
N PRO A 45 -1.39 -9.41 -5.10
CA PRO A 45 -0.34 -8.46 -5.41
C PRO A 45 0.23 -7.82 -4.14
N LEU A 46 -0.51 -7.94 -3.04
CA LEU A 46 -0.15 -7.44 -1.73
C LEU A 46 0.67 -8.47 -0.93
N ASP A 47 0.74 -9.73 -1.35
CA ASP A 47 1.47 -10.79 -0.64
C ASP A 47 2.95 -10.48 -0.48
N SER A 48 3.57 -9.82 -1.47
CA SER A 48 4.99 -9.44 -1.38
C SER A 48 5.20 -8.11 -0.64
N LEU A 49 4.12 -7.36 -0.39
CA LEU A 49 4.17 -6.01 0.18
C LEU A 49 3.82 -6.01 1.67
N LYS A 50 2.99 -6.95 2.12
CA LYS A 50 2.53 -7.07 3.51
C LYS A 50 3.66 -7.27 4.51
N ASP A 51 4.73 -7.95 4.10
CA ASP A 51 5.89 -8.27 4.94
C ASP A 51 6.93 -7.13 4.99
N LEU A 52 6.69 -5.99 4.33
CA LEU A 52 7.62 -4.87 4.31
C LEU A 52 7.62 -4.16 5.68
N PRO A 53 8.69 -4.29 6.49
CA PRO A 53 8.67 -3.87 7.90
C PRO A 53 8.66 -2.34 8.09
N ASN A 54 8.79 -1.56 7.02
CA ASN A 54 8.85 -0.11 7.07
C ASN A 54 7.85 0.59 6.15
N LEU A 55 6.84 -0.13 5.63
CA LEU A 55 5.83 0.45 4.77
C LEU A 55 4.79 1.20 5.61
N LEU A 56 4.82 2.53 5.56
CA LEU A 56 3.90 3.39 6.32
C LEU A 56 2.73 3.93 5.48
N TYR A 57 2.93 4.01 4.16
CA TYR A 57 1.92 4.51 3.23
C TYR A 57 1.90 3.66 1.95
N LEU A 58 0.69 3.25 1.57
CA LEU A 58 0.41 2.49 0.36
C LEU A 58 -0.63 3.24 -0.47
N SER A 59 -0.35 3.41 -1.75
CA SER A 59 -1.28 4.03 -2.69
C SER A 59 -1.42 3.19 -3.94
N ILE A 60 -2.66 2.77 -4.20
CA ILE A 60 -3.06 1.99 -5.38
C ILE A 60 -4.06 2.83 -6.15
N ILE A 61 -3.55 3.49 -7.18
CA ILE A 61 -4.31 4.43 -8.00
C ILE A 61 -4.31 3.96 -9.44
N ASN A 62 -5.47 3.92 -10.10
CA ASN A 62 -5.68 3.49 -11.50
C ASN A 62 -5.79 1.96 -11.68
N ASP A 63 -6.74 1.51 -12.50
CA ASP A 63 -6.97 0.10 -12.87
C ASP A 63 -5.74 -0.62 -13.39
N ALA A 64 -4.86 0.11 -14.09
CA ALA A 64 -3.60 -0.45 -14.59
C ALA A 64 -2.66 -0.95 -13.48
N ASN A 65 -3.01 -0.68 -12.21
CA ASN A 65 -2.27 -1.10 -11.04
C ASN A 65 -2.94 -2.21 -10.24
N TYR A 66 -4.24 -2.45 -10.46
CA TYR A 66 -5.01 -3.44 -9.75
C TYR A 66 -6.28 -3.73 -10.54
N GLU A 67 -6.28 -4.88 -11.22
CA GLU A 67 -7.39 -5.35 -12.05
C GLU A 67 -8.34 -6.27 -11.26
N GLY A 68 -8.00 -6.59 -10.01
CA GLY A 68 -8.79 -7.49 -9.16
C GLY A 68 -10.14 -6.93 -8.73
N GLU A 69 -11.07 -7.84 -8.44
CA GLU A 69 -12.43 -7.46 -8.01
C GLU A 69 -12.55 -7.30 -6.49
N SER A 70 -11.60 -7.87 -5.73
CA SER A 70 -11.66 -7.93 -4.27
C SER A 70 -10.31 -7.77 -3.58
N LEU A 71 -10.22 -6.79 -2.67
CA LEU A 71 -9.05 -6.64 -1.79
C LEU A 71 -9.33 -7.28 -0.44
N ASN A 72 -8.47 -8.22 -0.04
CA ASN A 72 -8.57 -8.91 1.25
C ASN A 72 -7.33 -8.60 2.08
N PHE A 73 -7.54 -8.12 3.30
CA PHE A 73 -6.49 -7.91 4.29
C PHE A 73 -6.63 -8.96 5.38
N GLU A 74 -5.63 -9.83 5.49
CA GLU A 74 -5.58 -10.94 6.43
C GLU A 74 -4.90 -10.54 7.76
N ASP A 75 -5.09 -11.38 8.78
CA ASP A 75 -4.50 -11.15 10.10
C ASP A 75 -2.95 -11.12 10.00
N GLY A 76 -2.35 -10.02 10.45
CA GLY A 76 -0.89 -9.82 10.41
C GLY A 76 -0.39 -9.04 9.20
N ASP A 77 -1.25 -8.76 8.22
CA ASP A 77 -0.86 -7.98 7.05
C ASP A 77 -0.56 -6.52 7.43
N PHE A 78 0.50 -5.97 6.81
CA PHE A 78 0.79 -4.53 6.84
C PHE A 78 0.86 -3.95 8.27
N GLU A 79 1.58 -4.61 9.18
CA GLU A 79 1.63 -4.26 10.60
C GLU A 79 1.99 -2.79 10.86
N GLY A 80 2.85 -2.20 10.02
CA GLY A 80 3.30 -0.80 10.13
C GLY A 80 2.54 0.22 9.27
N LEU A 81 1.53 -0.18 8.48
CA LEU A 81 0.88 0.72 7.53
C LEU A 81 -0.03 1.71 8.27
N GLU A 82 0.21 3.00 8.09
CA GLU A 82 -0.55 4.07 8.75
C GLU A 82 -1.58 4.74 7.82
N GLU A 83 -1.33 4.75 6.51
CA GLU A 83 -2.20 5.42 5.54
C GLU A 83 -2.34 4.59 4.25
N LEU A 84 -3.59 4.37 3.83
CA LEU A 84 -3.95 3.63 2.63
C LEU A 84 -4.82 4.51 1.73
N GLU A 85 -4.40 4.65 0.47
CA GLU A 85 -5.15 5.36 -0.56
C GLU A 85 -5.46 4.41 -1.72
N LEU A 86 -6.74 4.21 -1.99
CA LEU A 86 -7.27 3.45 -3.12
C LEU A 86 -8.07 4.38 -4.01
N GLY A 87 -7.85 4.33 -5.32
CA GLY A 87 -8.73 5.10 -6.20
C GLY A 87 -8.54 4.92 -7.70
N TYR A 88 -9.54 5.36 -8.46
CA TYR A 88 -9.67 5.05 -9.89
C TYR A 88 -9.58 3.54 -10.15
N LEU A 89 -10.25 2.75 -9.30
CA LEU A 89 -10.29 1.28 -9.34
C LEU A 89 -11.70 0.84 -9.75
N HIS A 90 -11.94 0.75 -11.06
CA HIS A 90 -13.25 0.47 -11.66
C HIS A 90 -13.66 -0.99 -11.56
N SER A 91 -12.73 -1.93 -11.38
CA SER A 91 -13.05 -3.35 -11.16
C SER A 91 -13.29 -3.69 -9.69
N LEU A 92 -12.75 -2.89 -8.76
CA LEU A 92 -12.80 -3.18 -7.33
C LEU A 92 -14.23 -3.02 -6.81
N SER A 93 -14.84 -4.14 -6.42
CA SER A 93 -16.23 -4.19 -5.94
C SER A 93 -16.34 -4.50 -4.44
N SER A 94 -15.28 -5.03 -3.82
CA SER A 94 -15.30 -5.43 -2.42
C SER A 94 -13.97 -5.24 -1.70
N ILE A 95 -14.04 -4.88 -0.43
CA ILE A 95 -12.88 -4.82 0.47
C ILE A 95 -13.21 -5.59 1.75
N THR A 96 -12.38 -6.57 2.10
CA THR A 96 -12.50 -7.37 3.30
C THR A 96 -11.31 -7.10 4.21
N VAL A 97 -11.57 -6.80 5.48
CA VAL A 97 -10.55 -6.57 6.51
C VAL A 97 -10.81 -7.56 7.64
N HIS A 98 -9.82 -8.39 7.96
CA HIS A 98 -9.90 -9.34 9.07
C HIS A 98 -9.59 -8.66 10.41
N SER A 99 -9.92 -9.32 11.52
CA SER A 99 -10.00 -8.68 12.85
C SER A 99 -8.68 -8.07 13.35
N LYS A 100 -7.54 -8.59 12.88
CA LYS A 100 -6.18 -8.14 13.25
C LYS A 100 -5.38 -7.71 12.02
N ALA A 101 -6.06 -7.48 10.89
CA ALA A 101 -5.44 -6.99 9.69
C ALA A 101 -5.10 -5.50 9.83
N VAL A 102 -3.96 -5.08 9.27
CA VAL A 102 -3.53 -3.68 9.16
C VAL A 102 -3.68 -2.89 10.47
N PRO A 103 -3.11 -3.39 11.59
CA PRO A 103 -3.42 -2.87 12.93
C PRO A 103 -3.04 -1.41 13.14
N SER A 104 -2.09 -0.86 12.38
CA SER A 104 -1.62 0.52 12.53
C SER A 104 -2.35 1.55 11.66
N LEU A 105 -3.36 1.16 10.88
CA LEU A 105 -3.99 2.04 9.91
C LEU A 105 -4.78 3.17 10.58
N LYS A 106 -4.39 4.42 10.28
CA LYS A 106 -5.00 5.64 10.82
C LYS A 106 -5.86 6.36 9.78
N LYS A 107 -5.54 6.21 8.50
CA LYS A 107 -6.24 6.91 7.41
C LYS A 107 -6.54 5.98 6.27
N LEU A 108 -7.79 6.03 5.82
CA LEU A 108 -8.27 5.31 4.64
C LEU A 108 -8.91 6.30 3.68
N HIS A 109 -8.40 6.33 2.45
CA HIS A 109 -8.92 7.14 1.36
C HIS A 109 -9.42 6.22 0.25
N LEU A 110 -10.70 6.35 -0.10
CA LEU A 110 -11.37 5.65 -1.19
C LEU A 110 -11.89 6.71 -2.15
N ARG A 111 -11.34 6.78 -3.38
CA ARG A 111 -11.69 7.79 -4.38
C ARG A 111 -12.03 7.17 -5.73
N ASP A 112 -13.18 7.50 -6.32
CA ASP A 112 -13.54 7.09 -7.69
C ASP A 112 -13.42 5.55 -7.86
N ILE A 113 -14.19 4.79 -7.08
CA ILE A 113 -14.22 3.31 -7.05
C ILE A 113 -15.67 2.87 -7.35
N PRO A 114 -16.13 2.99 -8.61
CA PRO A 114 -17.56 2.98 -8.94
C PRO A 114 -18.30 1.68 -8.56
N GLU A 115 -17.62 0.54 -8.62
CA GLU A 115 -18.22 -0.76 -8.25
C GLU A 115 -18.29 -0.99 -6.74
N LEU A 116 -17.50 -0.26 -5.94
CA LEU A 116 -17.60 -0.24 -4.48
C LEU A 116 -18.77 0.64 -4.05
N LYS A 117 -20.00 0.14 -4.22
CA LYS A 117 -21.26 0.87 -3.99
C LYS A 117 -21.42 1.42 -2.58
N THR A 118 -20.80 0.77 -1.60
CA THR A 118 -20.87 1.12 -0.19
C THR A 118 -19.55 0.84 0.50
N VAL A 119 -19.23 1.62 1.53
CA VAL A 119 -18.13 1.32 2.45
C VAL A 119 -18.38 -0.05 3.10
N PRO A 120 -17.47 -1.03 2.94
CA PRO A 120 -17.69 -2.37 3.47
C PRO A 120 -17.66 -2.39 5.00
N PHE A 121 -18.58 -3.18 5.59
CA PHE A 121 -18.73 -3.29 7.05
C PHE A 121 -17.48 -3.79 7.76
N SER A 122 -16.64 -4.59 7.07
CA SER A 122 -15.36 -5.13 7.54
C SER A 122 -14.40 -4.05 8.04
N ILE A 123 -14.50 -2.80 7.55
CA ILE A 123 -13.70 -1.64 7.99
C ILE A 123 -13.85 -1.35 9.50
N GLN A 124 -14.91 -1.82 10.16
CA GLN A 124 -15.05 -1.73 11.62
C GLN A 124 -13.93 -2.46 12.41
N HIS A 125 -13.18 -3.34 11.74
CA HIS A 125 -12.04 -4.04 12.31
C HIS A 125 -10.78 -3.16 12.39
N LEU A 126 -10.72 -2.05 11.66
CA LEU A 126 -9.63 -1.07 11.69
C LEU A 126 -9.69 -0.23 12.98
N LYS A 127 -9.16 -0.76 14.09
CA LYS A 127 -9.32 -0.19 15.44
C LYS A 127 -8.66 1.18 15.64
N ASN A 128 -7.64 1.49 14.86
CA ASN A 128 -6.89 2.75 14.95
C ASN A 128 -7.29 3.77 13.87
N LEU A 129 -8.37 3.51 13.11
CA LEU A 129 -8.79 4.40 12.04
C LEU A 129 -9.30 5.73 12.60
N GLU A 130 -8.58 6.81 12.30
CA GLU A 130 -8.91 8.17 12.72
C GLU A 130 -9.68 8.92 11.62
N HIS A 131 -9.38 8.64 10.35
CA HIS A 131 -9.97 9.34 9.21
C HIS A 131 -10.37 8.36 8.10
N LEU A 132 -11.63 8.44 7.69
CA LEU A 132 -12.16 7.79 6.50
C LEU A 132 -12.63 8.85 5.52
N ASN A 133 -12.05 8.87 4.32
CA ASN A 133 -12.55 9.65 3.19
C ASN A 133 -13.12 8.69 2.15
N TYR A 134 -14.41 8.79 1.87
CA TYR A 134 -15.08 8.02 0.84
C TYR A 134 -15.72 8.98 -0.16
N GLN A 135 -15.19 8.98 -1.37
CA GLN A 135 -15.61 9.80 -2.50
C GLN A 135 -15.80 8.88 -3.70
N ASN A 136 -17.05 8.65 -4.09
CA ASN A 136 -17.39 7.81 -5.24
C ASN A 136 -18.22 8.60 -6.24
#